data_AF-A0A7W2NWQ1-F1
#
_entry.id   AF-A0A7W2NWQ1-F1
#
_cell.length_a   1.000
_cell.length_b   1.000
_cell.length_c   1.000
_cell.angle_alpha   90.00
_cell.angle_beta   90.00
_cell.angle_gamma   90.00
#
_symmetry.space_group_name_H-M   'P 1'
#
loop_
_entity.id
_entity.type
_entity.pdbx_description
1 polymer ?
#
loop_
_entity_poly.entity_id
_entity_poly.type
_entity_poly.pdbx_seq_one_letter_code
_entity_poly.pdbx_strand_id
1 'polypeptide(L)' 'MTTLVILAAGLGSRFGGNKQLAGFSAANLTLMECNICHAVDAGFTKVIFIIRADLRALFSQQVLPRLVGKIEIEFIE' A
#
# COMPACT_ATOMS: atom_id res chain seq x y z
N MET A 1 -6.42 10.64 -16.16
CA MET A 1 -6.46 9.61 -15.11
C MET A 1 -5.03 9.18 -14.86
N THR A 2 -4.52 9.41 -13.64
CA THR A 2 -3.11 9.14 -13.31
C THR A 2 -3.07 8.01 -12.28
N THR A 3 -2.26 6.99 -12.56
CA THR A 3 -2.23 5.73 -11.80
C THR A 3 -0.89 5.55 -11.09
N LEU A 4 -0.94 5.26 -9.79
CA LEU A 4 0.21 4.88 -8.99
C LEU A 4 0.37 3.37 -9.05
N VAL A 5 1.57 2.88 -9.35
CA VAL A 5 1.87 1.45 -9.31
C VAL A 5 2.79 1.17 -8.13
N ILE A 6 2.36 0.27 -7.25
CA ILE A 6 3.12 -0.15 -6.07
C ILE A 6 3.51 -1.60 -6.25
N LEU A 7 4.81 -1.85 -6.40
CA LEU A 7 5.38 -3.19 -6.39
C LEU A 7 5.66 -3.63 -4.94
N ALA A 8 4.84 -4.54 -4.44
CA ALA A 8 4.83 -4.99 -3.06
C ALA A 8 4.91 -6.53 -2.93
N ALA A 9 5.68 -7.17 -3.81
CA ALA A 9 5.84 -8.63 -3.85
C ALA A 9 6.87 -9.21 -2.84
N GLY A 10 7.55 -8.37 -2.05
CA GLY A 10 8.65 -8.78 -1.18
C GLY A 10 8.34 -8.75 0.31
N LEU A 11 8.66 -9.84 1.03
CA LEU A 11 8.48 -10.00 2.48
C LEU A 11 9.47 -9.21 3.35
N GLY A 12 10.41 -8.47 2.75
CA GLY A 12 11.37 -7.67 3.50
C GLY A 12 12.33 -8.49 4.38
N SER A 13 12.70 -9.71 3.98
CA SER A 13 13.59 -10.62 4.73
C SER A 13 14.90 -10.00 5.23
N ARG A 14 15.47 -9.03 4.49
CA ARG A 14 16.65 -8.23 4.93
C ARG A 14 16.40 -7.31 6.12
N PHE A 15 15.14 -7.14 6.54
CA PHE A 15 14.73 -6.23 7.61
C PHE A 15 14.24 -6.98 8.86
N GLY A 16 14.29 -8.32 8.85
CA GLY A 16 13.95 -9.14 10.03
C GLY A 16 12.45 -9.24 10.34
N GLY A 17 11.55 -8.88 9.41
CA GLY A 17 10.10 -8.95 9.60
C GLY A 17 9.32 -8.25 8.48
N ASN A 18 7.99 -8.19 8.60
CA ASN A 18 7.09 -7.59 7.60
C ASN A 18 7.24 -6.06 7.54
N LYS A 19 8.28 -5.62 6.82
CA LYS A 19 8.68 -4.23 6.60
C LYS A 19 7.58 -3.33 6.06
N GLN A 20 6.64 -3.91 5.32
CA GLN A 20 5.51 -3.17 4.72
C GLN A 20 4.45 -2.74 5.72
N LEU A 21 4.49 -3.28 6.95
CA LEU A 21 3.50 -3.02 8.01
C LEU A 21 4.11 -2.30 9.21
N ALA A 22 5.42 -2.02 9.18
CA ALA A 22 6.06 -1.23 10.23
C ALA A 22 5.56 0.21 10.12
N GLY A 23 4.76 0.63 11.10
CA GLY A 23 4.31 2.00 11.22
C GLY A 23 5.48 2.94 11.50
N PHE A 24 5.44 4.10 10.86
CA PHE A 24 6.38 5.19 11.02
C PHE A 24 5.64 6.37 11.67
N SER A 25 6.29 7.06 12.60
CA SER A 25 5.78 8.23 13.34
C SER A 25 4.61 7.98 14.29
N ALA A 26 4.18 9.05 14.99
CA ALA A 26 3.03 9.06 15.90
C ALA A 26 1.69 8.68 15.22
N ALA A 27 1.60 8.82 13.89
CA ALA A 27 0.41 8.45 13.12
C ALA A 27 0.33 6.94 12.81
N ASN A 28 1.39 6.18 13.10
CA ASN A 28 1.47 4.73 12.85
C ASN A 28 1.17 4.34 11.39
N LEU A 29 1.53 5.21 10.45
CA LEU A 29 1.38 5.00 9.02
C LEU A 29 2.60 4.28 8.47
N THR A 30 2.38 3.29 7.62
CA THR A 30 3.45 2.65 6.85
C THR A 30 3.99 3.63 5.80
N LEU A 31 5.23 3.42 5.36
CA LEU A 31 5.81 4.23 4.28
C LEU A 31 4.99 4.15 2.99
N MET A 32 4.34 3.01 2.75
CA MET A 32 3.44 2.80 1.63
C MET A 32 2.21 3.71 1.72
N GLU A 33 1.59 3.80 2.89
CA GLU A 33 0.43 4.68 3.12
C GLU A 33 0.79 6.15 2.95
N CYS A 34 1.94 6.59 3.45
CA CYS A 34 2.42 7.96 3.25
C CYS A 34 2.57 8.30 1.77
N ASN A 35 3.13 7.39 0.96
CA ASN A 35 3.25 7.59 -0.48
C ASN A 35 1.90 7.68 -1.18
N ILE A 36 0.91 6.89 -0.75
CA ILE A 36 -0.44 6.95 -1.32
C ILE A 36 -1.13 8.27 -0.96
N CYS A 37 -0.99 8.76 0.28
CA CYS A 37 -1.51 10.06 0.67
C CYS A 37 -0.95 11.18 -0.22
N HIS A 38 0.38 11.24 -0.39
CA HIS A 38 1.00 12.23 -1.28
C HIS A 38 0.55 12.08 -2.74
N ALA A 39 0.34 10.85 -3.22
CA ALA A 39 -0.16 10.62 -4.57
C ALA A 39 -1.59 11.14 -4.74
N VAL A 40 -2.47 10.91 -3.76
CA VAL A 40 -3.84 11.47 -3.75
C VAL A 40 -3.78 13.00 -3.78
N ASP A 41 -2.95 13.61 -2.92
CA ASP A 41 -2.77 15.07 -2.89
C ASP A 41 -2.21 15.63 -4.21
N ALA A 42 -1.39 14.83 -4.92
CA ALA A 42 -0.86 15.14 -6.25
C ALA A 42 -1.85 14.86 -7.40
N GLY A 43 -3.08 14.40 -7.11
CA GLY A 43 -4.13 14.18 -8.11
C GLY A 43 -4.15 12.79 -8.75
N PHE A 44 -3.50 11.80 -8.14
CA PHE A 44 -3.64 10.40 -8.57
C PHE A 44 -5.00 9.86 -8.17
N THR A 45 -5.66 9.20 -9.11
CA THR A 45 -7.05 8.72 -8.93
C THR A 45 -7.14 7.22 -8.78
N LYS A 46 -6.05 6.49 -9.09
CA LYS A 46 -5.99 5.03 -9.01
C LYS A 46 -4.65 4.55 -8.47
N VAL A 47 -4.66 3.48 -7.70
CA VAL A 47 -3.48 2.70 -7.30
C VAL A 47 -3.61 1.24 -7.71
N ILE A 48 -2.55 0.70 -8.29
CA ILE A 48 -2.41 -0.72 -8.64
C ILE A 48 -1.34 -1.34 -7.75
N PHE A 49 -1.72 -2.35 -6.99
CA PHE A 49 -0.80 -3.15 -6.17
C PHE A 49 -0.37 -4.40 -6.93
N ILE A 50 0.91 -4.53 -7.21
CA ILE A 50 1.51 -5.78 -7.72
C ILE A 50 2.05 -6.54 -6.51
N ILE A 51 1.33 -7.58 -6.10
CA ILE A 51 1.61 -8.37 -4.90
C ILE A 51 1.72 -9.84 -5.24
N ARG A 52 2.22 -10.65 -4.32
CA ARG A 52 2.04 -12.10 -4.43
C ARG A 52 0.63 -12.46 -3.94
N ALA A 53 -0.01 -13.44 -4.57
CA ALA A 53 -1.36 -13.88 -4.22
C ALA A 53 -1.55 -14.22 -2.72
N ASP A 54 -0.53 -14.80 -2.06
CA ASP A 54 -0.56 -15.12 -0.63
C ASP A 54 -0.62 -13.90 0.30
N LEU A 55 -0.30 -12.70 -0.21
CA LEU A 55 -0.35 -11.44 0.53
C LEU A 55 -1.70 -10.71 0.39
N ARG A 56 -2.60 -11.17 -0.49
CA ARG A 56 -3.87 -10.48 -0.77
C ARG A 56 -4.74 -10.30 0.46
N ALA A 57 -4.86 -11.34 1.28
CA ALA A 57 -5.65 -11.30 2.50
C ALA A 57 -5.09 -10.27 3.51
N LEU A 58 -3.76 -10.24 3.65
CA LEU A 58 -3.06 -9.30 4.53
C LEU A 58 -3.27 -7.85 4.09
N PHE A 59 -3.11 -7.56 2.79
CA PHE A 59 -3.38 -6.23 2.23
C PHE A 59 -4.83 -5.80 2.43
N SER A 60 -5.76 -6.73 2.22
CA SER A 60 -7.20 -6.46 2.34
C SER A 60 -7.59 -6.13 3.78
N GLN A 61 -6.95 -6.75 4.77
CA GLN A 61 -7.26 -6.53 6.18
C GLN A 61 -6.55 -5.30 6.77
N GLN A 62 -5.32 -5.00 6.32
CA GLN A 62 -4.48 -4.00 6.99
C GLN A 62 -4.31 -2.70 6.21
N VAL A 63 -4.33 -2.75 4.87
CA VAL A 63 -4.08 -1.58 4.01
C VAL A 63 -5.39 -1.00 3.49
N LEU A 64 -6.27 -1.83 2.92
CA LEU A 64 -7.51 -1.36 2.29
C LEU A 64 -8.41 -0.51 3.19
N PRO A 65 -8.68 -0.85 4.47
CA PRO A 65 -9.59 -0.08 5.31
C PRO A 65 -9.20 1.40 5.46
N ARG A 66 -7.91 1.72 5.29
CA ARG A 66 -7.35 3.07 5.45
C ARG A 66 -7.39 3.90 4.16
N LEU A 67 -7.65 3.24 3.02
CA LEU A 67 -7.70 3.82 1.68
C LEU A 67 -9.12 3.91 1.10
N VAL A 68 -10.11 3.31 1.77
CA VAL A 68 -11.53 3.33 1.33
C VAL A 68 -11.98 4.77 1.07
N GLY A 69 -12.52 5.01 -0.11
CA GLY A 69 -13.09 6.30 -0.51
C GLY A 69 -12.08 7.39 -0.89
N LYS A 70 -10.77 7.11 -0.83
CA LYS A 70 -9.72 8.09 -1.17
C LYS A 70 -9.18 7.94 -2.59
N ILE A 71 -9.11 6.71 -3.10
CA ILE A 71 -8.50 6.38 -4.39
C ILE A 71 -9.10 5.07 -4.93
N GLU A 72 -9.19 4.89 -6.25
CA GLU A 72 -9.54 3.60 -6.85
C GLU A 72 -8.40 2.59 -6.62
N ILE A 73 -8.73 1.34 -6.28
CA ILE A 73 -7.73 0.32 -5.93
C ILE A 73 -7.91 -0.91 -6.81
N GLU A 74 -6.81 -1.38 -7.38
CA GLU A 74 -6.73 -2.63 -8.15
C GLU A 74 -5.53 -3.47 -7.68
N PHE A 75 -5.66 -4.79 -7.81
CA PHE A 75 -4.60 -5.75 -7.47
C PHE A 75 -4.23 -6.56 -8.70
N ILE A 76 -2.93 -6.75 -8.92
CA ILE A 76 -2.35 -7.72 -9.85
C ILE A 76 -1.55 -8.71 -9.00
N GLU A 77 -1.87 -9.99 -9.12
CA GLU A 77 -1.31 -11.10 -8.34
C GLU A 77 -0.41 -12.01 -9.18
#